data_AF-A0A2E0S9E8-F1
#
_entry.id   AF-A0A2E0S9E8-F1
#
_cell.length_a   1.000
_cell.length_b   1.000
_cell.length_c   1.000
_cell.angle_alpha   90.00
_cell.angle_beta   90.00
_cell.angle_gamma   90.00
#
_symmetry.space_group_name_H-M   'P 1'
#
loop_
_entity.id
_entity.type
_entity.pdbx_description
1 polymer ?
#
loop_
_entity_poly.entity_id
_entity_poly.type
_entity_poly.pdbx_seq_one_letter_code
_entity_poly.pdbx_strand_id
1 'polypeptide(L)'
;MNIDEAGCQRHPCRVNSPPTWHFQLSAYGNNLATNHGYVAPKPRAASPVNNTCIRDDQIHRRMRRNFLPLQIKPSAKQIDEDNELYSIHELVILSAGHIIIVIHSFMTCAFSFLAKIVYMKSRQLRDDVNWVLNCPDLLQGDGPHLQLGNDAPLNLGPLRTTPWKVGRYFEALVAELLINSKTYVLCDSSRQIQLAGQTIGELDFIYLDLDEELTHCETAIKYYLYYPNLNWTGSHFIGPNPHDTFESKTTRLLTHQLPLSQRYYPKVSKRETFVKGIIFYPADHRGPVAIPAYLAQNHQRGVWLHAREVHRLELFETDRFCICHKPHWLAPPADETVYQDPSDLVNFVANHFRDKHHPLMISHLRHLKGSWTEQGRLFIVPNYWPNPRPE
;
A
#
# COMPACT_ATOMS: atom_id res chain seq x y z
N MET A 1 -15.67 -9.00 73.06
CA MET A 1 -17.14 -8.94 73.08
C MET A 1 -17.57 -7.73 72.26
N ASN A 2 -18.49 -7.96 71.31
CA ASN A 2 -19.24 -7.03 70.46
C ASN A 2 -18.41 -6.25 69.41
N ILE A 3 -18.44 -6.55 68.11
CA ILE A 3 -19.53 -6.81 67.12
C ILE A 3 -20.20 -5.50 66.64
N ASP A 4 -19.99 -5.23 65.35
CA ASP A 4 -20.76 -4.51 64.30
C ASP A 4 -21.18 -3.04 64.45
N GLU A 5 -20.85 -2.21 63.45
CA GLU A 5 -21.76 -2.01 62.31
C GLU A 5 -21.07 -1.38 61.09
N ALA A 6 -21.50 -1.84 59.91
CA ALA A 6 -20.89 -1.65 58.60
C ALA A 6 -21.39 -0.39 57.88
N GLY A 7 -20.46 0.40 57.33
CA GLY A 7 -20.73 1.45 56.35
C GLY A 7 -20.25 1.03 54.96
N CYS A 8 -21.14 0.43 54.17
CA CYS A 8 -20.91 0.04 52.79
C CYS A 8 -20.82 1.28 51.88
N GLN A 9 -19.60 1.74 51.55
CA GLN A 9 -19.37 2.72 50.49
C GLN A 9 -19.23 1.98 49.15
N ARG A 10 -20.26 2.09 48.31
CA ARG A 10 -20.24 1.63 46.92
C ARG A 10 -19.16 2.40 46.17
N HIS A 11 -18.11 1.71 45.73
CA HIS A 11 -17.16 2.25 44.76
C HIS A 11 -17.89 2.53 43.44
N PRO A 12 -17.71 3.72 42.84
CA PRO A 12 -18.24 3.96 41.51
C PRO A 12 -17.48 3.08 40.52
N CYS A 13 -18.23 2.35 39.68
CA CYS A 13 -17.71 1.64 38.52
C CYS A 13 -16.78 2.58 37.74
N ARG A 14 -15.48 2.26 37.71
CA ARG A 14 -14.56 2.88 36.76
C ARG A 14 -15.08 2.54 35.37
N VAL A 15 -15.62 3.54 34.68
CA VAL A 15 -15.70 3.53 33.23
C VAL A 15 -14.26 3.37 32.75
N ASN A 16 -13.92 2.18 32.23
CA ASN A 16 -12.62 1.92 31.64
C ASN A 16 -12.41 2.96 30.54
N SER A 17 -11.54 3.94 30.79
CA SER A 17 -11.05 4.80 29.74
C SER A 17 -10.35 3.92 28.71
N PRO A 18 -10.58 4.10 27.40
CA PRO A 18 -9.92 3.30 26.39
C PRO A 18 -8.39 3.40 26.58
N PRO A 19 -7.64 2.32 26.34
CA PRO A 19 -6.20 2.35 26.55
C PRO A 19 -5.58 3.44 25.67
N THR A 20 -4.65 4.21 26.21
CA THR A 20 -4.00 5.33 25.51
C THR A 20 -2.96 4.78 24.52
N TRP A 21 -3.44 4.13 23.46
CA TRP A 21 -2.58 3.65 22.39
C TRP A 21 -2.17 4.83 21.52
N HIS A 22 -0.87 5.08 21.45
CA HIS A 22 -0.31 6.22 20.74
C HIS A 22 -0.11 5.90 19.27
N PHE A 23 -1.14 6.13 18.46
CA PHE A 23 -1.04 6.14 17.00
C PHE A 23 -0.70 7.53 16.49
N GLN A 24 0.14 7.62 15.46
CA GLN A 24 0.29 8.83 14.67
C GLN A 24 -0.27 8.53 13.29
N LEU A 25 -1.32 9.23 12.88
CA LEU A 25 -1.89 9.05 11.55
C LEU A 25 -1.10 9.87 10.53
N SER A 26 -0.92 9.28 9.35
CA SER A 26 -0.64 10.05 8.16
C SER A 26 -1.97 10.64 7.67
N ALA A 27 -2.05 11.93 7.41
CA ALA A 27 -3.31 12.64 7.15
C ALA A 27 -3.96 12.32 5.77
N TYR A 28 -4.24 11.04 5.47
CA TYR A 28 -4.86 10.60 4.20
C TYR A 28 -6.35 10.28 4.29
N GLY A 29 -6.98 10.59 5.43
CA GLY A 29 -8.43 10.47 5.60
C GLY A 29 -9.16 11.76 5.20
N ASN A 30 -9.83 11.72 4.05
CA ASN A 30 -10.90 12.64 3.60
C ASN A 30 -10.58 14.15 3.55
N ASN A 31 -9.99 14.58 2.43
CA ASN A 31 -10.28 15.90 1.85
C ASN A 31 -11.07 15.73 0.53
N LEU A 32 -12.30 15.21 0.65
CA LEU A 32 -13.34 15.48 -0.33
C LEU A 32 -14.39 16.35 0.37
N ALA A 33 -14.56 17.56 -0.18
CA ALA A 33 -15.49 18.63 0.17
C ALA A 33 -15.08 19.61 1.29
N THR A 34 -14.55 20.78 0.89
CA THR A 34 -15.27 22.06 1.06
C THR A 34 -14.80 23.08 0.00
N ASN A 35 -15.75 23.53 -0.82
CA ASN A 35 -15.67 24.75 -1.63
C ASN A 35 -15.18 25.93 -0.77
N HIS A 36 -14.11 26.62 -1.15
CA HIS A 36 -13.88 28.03 -0.81
C HIS A 36 -13.53 28.79 -2.10
N GLY A 37 -14.23 29.90 -2.30
CA GLY A 37 -14.36 30.61 -3.57
C GLY A 37 -13.05 31.12 -4.16
N TYR A 38 -12.81 30.76 -5.42
CA TYR A 38 -11.86 31.45 -6.27
C TYR A 38 -12.51 32.70 -6.85
N VAL A 39 -12.05 33.87 -6.41
CA VAL A 39 -12.26 35.14 -7.11
C VAL A 39 -11.20 35.24 -8.20
N ALA A 40 -11.62 35.22 -9.46
CA ALA A 40 -10.74 35.32 -10.62
C ALA A 40 -10.04 36.71 -10.68
N PRO A 41 -8.72 36.79 -10.89
CA PRO A 41 -8.09 38.03 -11.32
C PRO A 41 -8.32 38.28 -12.81
N LYS A 42 -8.69 39.52 -13.16
CA LYS A 42 -8.85 40.01 -14.54
C LYS A 42 -7.54 39.86 -15.35
N PRO A 43 -7.61 39.48 -16.64
CA PRO A 43 -6.43 39.44 -17.50
C PRO A 43 -5.96 40.84 -17.89
N ARG A 44 -4.66 41.10 -17.76
CA ARG A 44 -3.97 42.23 -18.41
C ARG A 44 -3.64 41.84 -19.85
N ALA A 45 -3.92 42.77 -20.76
CA ALA A 45 -3.64 42.66 -22.19
C ALA A 45 -2.12 42.60 -22.48
N ALA A 46 -1.74 41.73 -23.41
CA ALA A 46 -0.48 41.80 -24.13
C ALA A 46 -0.75 41.53 -25.63
N SER A 47 -0.29 42.46 -26.45
CA SER A 47 -0.41 42.49 -27.92
C SER A 47 0.69 41.64 -28.60
N PRO A 48 0.57 41.36 -29.92
CA PRO A 48 0.96 40.09 -30.52
C PRO A 48 2.36 40.11 -31.14
N VAL A 49 3.05 38.97 -31.13
CA VAL A 49 4.11 38.67 -32.12
C VAL A 49 4.04 37.20 -32.52
N ASN A 50 4.07 37.01 -33.84
CA ASN A 50 4.05 35.79 -34.62
C ASN A 50 4.91 34.64 -34.07
N ASN A 51 4.38 33.42 -34.14
CA ASN A 51 5.15 32.29 -34.65
C ASN A 51 4.24 31.22 -35.27
N THR A 52 4.69 30.78 -36.43
CA THR A 52 4.06 29.91 -37.42
C THR A 52 3.82 28.49 -36.93
N CYS A 53 2.66 27.96 -37.30
CA CYS A 53 2.24 26.57 -37.21
C CYS A 53 3.25 25.60 -37.86
N ILE A 54 3.66 24.57 -37.11
CA ILE A 54 3.87 23.22 -37.66
C ILE A 54 3.23 22.26 -36.66
N ARG A 55 2.05 21.76 -37.04
CA ARG A 55 1.28 20.71 -36.37
C ARG A 55 1.74 19.33 -36.84
N ASP A 56 1.63 18.39 -35.92
CA ASP A 56 1.06 17.06 -36.11
C ASP A 56 1.41 16.32 -37.40
N ASP A 57 2.51 15.56 -37.38
CA ASP A 57 2.58 14.36 -38.21
C ASP A 57 3.68 13.43 -37.70
N GLN A 58 3.33 12.58 -36.73
CA GLN A 58 3.83 11.21 -36.56
C GLN A 58 3.33 10.65 -35.23
N ILE A 59 2.26 9.84 -35.29
CA ILE A 59 1.94 8.66 -34.45
C ILE A 59 0.48 8.27 -34.79
N HIS A 60 0.22 7.91 -36.06
CA HIS A 60 -1.01 7.22 -36.45
C HIS A 60 -0.81 6.37 -37.72
N ARG A 61 0.22 5.52 -37.73
CA ARG A 61 0.36 4.44 -38.73
C ARG A 61 0.99 3.18 -38.12
N ARG A 62 0.15 2.34 -37.50
CA ARG A 62 0.27 0.86 -37.52
C ARG A 62 -0.92 0.27 -36.75
N MET A 63 -1.44 -0.85 -37.27
CA MET A 63 -2.60 -1.62 -36.79
C MET A 63 -3.98 -1.23 -37.34
N ARG A 64 -4.11 -1.30 -38.67
CA ARG A 64 -5.35 -1.81 -39.31
C ARG A 64 -4.96 -2.59 -40.57
N ARG A 65 -4.95 -3.91 -40.48
CA ARG A 65 -5.10 -4.81 -41.64
C ARG A 65 -5.55 -6.19 -41.18
N ASN A 66 -6.56 -6.69 -41.88
CA ASN A 66 -7.03 -8.07 -41.99
C ASN A 66 -8.06 -8.51 -40.94
N PHE A 67 -9.34 -8.41 -41.28
CA PHE A 67 -10.32 -9.52 -41.20
C PHE A 67 -11.48 -9.21 -42.16
N LEU A 68 -11.57 -9.99 -43.25
CA LEU A 68 -12.76 -10.05 -44.13
C LEU A 68 -13.80 -11.00 -43.50
N PRO A 69 -15.10 -10.70 -43.55
CA PRO A 69 -16.15 -11.64 -43.15
C PRO A 69 -16.50 -12.61 -44.28
N LEU A 70 -16.46 -13.92 -43.99
CA LEU A 70 -16.97 -14.99 -44.84
C LEU A 70 -18.51 -14.99 -44.79
N GLN A 71 -19.16 -14.73 -45.93
CA GLN A 71 -20.59 -14.96 -46.14
C GLN A 71 -20.83 -16.43 -46.52
N ILE A 72 -21.74 -17.10 -45.81
CA ILE A 72 -22.29 -18.41 -46.23
C ILE A 72 -23.78 -18.19 -46.52
N LYS A 73 -24.20 -18.50 -47.76
CA LYS A 73 -25.61 -18.48 -48.21
C LYS A 73 -26.31 -19.79 -47.82
N PRO A 74 -27.62 -19.77 -47.51
CA PRO A 74 -28.39 -20.96 -47.17
C PRO A 74 -28.87 -21.69 -48.44
N SER A 75 -28.92 -23.01 -48.40
CA SER A 75 -29.60 -23.85 -49.38
C SER A 75 -30.79 -24.52 -48.71
N ALA A 76 -31.99 -24.21 -49.22
CA ALA A 76 -33.24 -24.81 -48.81
C ALA A 76 -33.45 -26.15 -49.55
N LYS A 77 -33.89 -27.17 -48.82
CA LYS A 77 -34.69 -28.27 -49.37
C LYS A 77 -35.82 -28.58 -48.38
N GLN A 78 -37.02 -28.55 -48.94
CA GLN A 78 -38.31 -28.75 -48.31
C GLN A 78 -38.65 -30.25 -48.38
N ILE A 79 -39.06 -30.84 -47.25
CA ILE A 79 -39.81 -32.09 -47.19
C ILE A 79 -40.87 -31.88 -46.10
N ASP A 80 -42.14 -31.97 -46.50
CA ASP A 80 -43.32 -32.05 -45.65
C ASP A 80 -43.37 -33.41 -44.94
N GLU A 81 -43.82 -33.45 -43.68
CA GLU A 81 -44.72 -34.48 -43.14
C GLU A 81 -45.12 -34.14 -41.68
N ASP A 82 -46.39 -33.76 -41.55
CA ASP A 82 -47.34 -34.02 -40.46
C ASP A 82 -46.88 -34.17 -39.00
N ASN A 83 -47.21 -33.13 -38.22
CA ASN A 83 -48.12 -33.18 -37.07
C ASN A 83 -47.84 -34.19 -35.92
N GLU A 84 -46.67 -34.10 -35.28
CA GLU A 84 -46.49 -34.50 -33.86
C GLU A 84 -45.35 -33.73 -33.14
N LEU A 85 -44.87 -32.62 -33.71
CA LEU A 85 -43.64 -31.95 -33.27
C LEU A 85 -43.83 -30.76 -32.31
N TYR A 86 -45.06 -30.28 -32.10
CA TYR A 86 -45.30 -29.04 -31.35
C TYR A 86 -45.03 -29.16 -29.84
N SER A 87 -45.14 -30.35 -29.24
CA SER A 87 -44.92 -30.52 -27.80
C SER A 87 -43.44 -30.70 -27.42
N ILE A 88 -42.62 -31.28 -28.32
CA ILE A 88 -41.19 -31.53 -28.06
C ILE A 88 -40.35 -30.30 -28.42
N HIS A 89 -40.71 -29.56 -29.48
CA HIS A 89 -40.06 -28.28 -29.79
C HIS A 89 -40.27 -27.23 -28.71
N GLU A 90 -41.46 -27.12 -28.10
CA GLU A 90 -41.68 -26.21 -26.98
C GLU A 90 -40.87 -26.60 -25.74
N LEU A 91 -40.75 -27.90 -25.41
CA LEU A 91 -39.92 -28.37 -24.29
C LEU A 91 -38.41 -28.16 -24.53
N VAL A 92 -37.93 -28.34 -25.76
CA VAL A 92 -36.53 -28.08 -26.14
C VAL A 92 -36.22 -26.59 -26.17
N ILE A 93 -37.16 -25.74 -26.60
CA ILE A 93 -37.00 -24.28 -26.57
C ILE A 93 -37.07 -23.74 -25.14
N LEU A 94 -37.92 -24.30 -24.27
CA LEU A 94 -37.97 -23.95 -22.85
C LEU A 94 -36.68 -24.38 -22.14
N SER A 95 -36.17 -25.60 -22.37
CA SER A 95 -34.91 -26.05 -21.76
C SER A 95 -33.69 -25.32 -22.32
N ALA A 96 -33.63 -25.06 -23.62
CA ALA A 96 -32.59 -24.22 -24.23
C ALA A 96 -32.67 -22.77 -23.75
N GLY A 97 -33.87 -22.22 -23.59
CA GLY A 97 -34.11 -20.90 -23.00
C GLY A 97 -33.64 -20.82 -21.54
N HIS A 98 -33.93 -21.84 -20.72
CA HIS A 98 -33.41 -21.94 -19.36
C HIS A 98 -31.89 -22.08 -19.34
N ILE A 99 -31.30 -22.89 -20.23
CA ILE A 99 -29.84 -23.01 -20.35
C ILE A 99 -29.22 -21.67 -20.78
N ILE A 100 -29.80 -20.95 -21.73
CA ILE A 100 -29.34 -19.63 -22.15
C ILE A 100 -29.47 -18.61 -21.02
N ILE A 101 -30.58 -18.62 -20.26
CA ILE A 101 -30.77 -17.74 -19.09
C ILE A 101 -29.75 -18.08 -17.99
N VAL A 102 -29.50 -19.36 -17.71
CA VAL A 102 -28.51 -19.79 -16.72
C VAL A 102 -27.09 -19.41 -17.17
N ILE A 103 -26.74 -19.62 -18.44
CA ILE A 103 -25.44 -19.20 -18.99
C ILE A 103 -25.32 -17.68 -18.95
N HIS A 104 -26.34 -16.93 -19.36
CA HIS A 104 -26.33 -15.47 -19.34
C HIS A 104 -26.25 -14.93 -17.91
N SER A 105 -26.97 -15.53 -16.96
CA SER A 105 -26.90 -15.22 -15.52
C SER A 105 -25.53 -15.54 -14.94
N PHE A 106 -24.93 -16.67 -15.31
CA PHE A 106 -23.58 -17.04 -14.90
C PHE A 106 -22.52 -16.10 -15.51
N MET A 107 -22.65 -15.74 -16.79
CA MET A 107 -21.74 -14.81 -17.46
C MET A 107 -21.86 -13.40 -16.91
N THR A 108 -23.06 -12.91 -16.61
CA THR A 108 -23.27 -11.60 -15.98
C THR A 108 -22.75 -11.58 -14.54
N CYS A 109 -22.95 -12.65 -13.77
CA CYS A 109 -22.38 -12.81 -12.44
C CYS A 109 -20.84 -12.85 -12.48
N ALA A 110 -20.26 -13.64 -13.39
CA ALA A 110 -18.82 -13.73 -13.59
C ALA A 110 -18.21 -12.39 -14.05
N PHE A 111 -18.87 -11.67 -14.95
CA PHE A 111 -18.44 -10.35 -15.40
C PHE A 111 -18.50 -9.33 -14.25
N SER A 112 -19.59 -9.32 -13.48
CA SER A 112 -19.74 -8.48 -12.28
C SER A 112 -18.64 -8.78 -11.25
N PHE A 113 -18.34 -10.06 -11.02
CA PHE A 113 -17.29 -10.49 -10.11
C PHE A 113 -15.89 -10.05 -10.59
N LEU A 114 -15.57 -10.24 -11.87
CA LEU A 114 -14.30 -9.78 -12.45
C LEU A 114 -14.19 -8.26 -12.43
N ALA A 115 -15.26 -7.53 -12.75
CA ALA A 115 -15.30 -6.08 -12.66
C ALA A 115 -15.06 -5.60 -11.22
N LYS A 116 -15.66 -6.27 -10.23
CA LYS A 116 -15.42 -5.99 -8.80
C LYS A 116 -13.95 -6.23 -8.42
N ILE A 117 -13.33 -7.33 -8.85
CA ILE A 117 -11.91 -7.61 -8.60
C ILE A 117 -11.01 -6.53 -9.21
N VAL A 118 -11.23 -6.18 -10.48
CA VAL A 118 -10.45 -5.14 -11.16
C VAL A 118 -10.62 -3.80 -10.46
N TYR A 119 -11.85 -3.44 -10.10
CA TYR A 119 -12.15 -2.22 -9.36
C TYR A 119 -11.44 -2.17 -7.99
N MET A 120 -11.46 -3.27 -7.24
CA MET A 120 -10.78 -3.39 -5.94
C MET A 120 -9.27 -3.28 -6.07
N LYS A 121 -8.65 -3.93 -7.07
CA LYS A 121 -7.21 -3.79 -7.34
C LYS A 121 -6.83 -2.36 -7.68
N SER A 122 -7.64 -1.69 -8.50
CA SER A 122 -7.43 -0.27 -8.84
C SER A 122 -7.61 0.64 -7.63
N ARG A 123 -8.57 0.35 -6.74
CA ARG A 123 -8.74 1.08 -5.46
C ARG A 123 -7.52 0.90 -4.55
N GLN A 124 -7.08 -0.35 -4.34
CA GLN A 124 -5.89 -0.65 -3.54
C GLN A 124 -4.65 0.08 -4.06
N LEU A 125 -4.42 0.08 -5.39
CA LEU A 125 -3.29 0.77 -5.99
C LEU A 125 -3.33 2.29 -5.70
N ARG A 126 -4.50 2.92 -5.84
CA ARG A 126 -4.65 4.35 -5.52
C ARG A 126 -4.39 4.63 -4.06
N ASP A 127 -4.90 3.78 -3.16
CA ASP A 127 -4.72 3.95 -1.73
C ASP A 127 -3.25 3.78 -1.33
N ASP A 128 -2.55 2.80 -1.93
CA ASP A 128 -1.12 2.58 -1.75
C ASP A 128 -0.29 3.77 -2.29
N VAL A 129 -0.62 4.32 -3.47
CA VAL A 129 0.02 5.54 -4.03
C VAL A 129 -0.20 6.75 -3.11
N ASN A 130 -1.43 6.96 -2.66
CA ASN A 130 -1.75 8.01 -1.69
C ASN A 130 -0.89 7.88 -0.44
N TRP A 131 -0.72 6.65 0.06
CA TRP A 131 0.16 6.41 1.19
C TRP A 131 1.62 6.75 0.88
N VAL A 132 2.15 6.40 -0.30
CA VAL A 132 3.55 6.72 -0.70
C VAL A 132 3.81 8.23 -0.71
N LEU A 133 2.97 8.99 -1.41
CA LEU A 133 3.10 10.44 -1.52
C LEU A 133 3.00 11.07 -0.13
N ASN A 134 2.03 10.53 0.61
CA ASN A 134 1.59 11.04 1.87
C ASN A 134 2.61 10.80 3.02
N CYS A 135 3.06 9.56 3.18
CA CYS A 135 3.76 9.09 4.37
C CYS A 135 4.98 9.98 4.68
N PRO A 136 5.17 10.44 5.93
CA PRO A 136 6.40 11.13 6.32
C PRO A 136 7.62 10.28 5.97
N ASP A 137 8.74 10.94 5.67
CA ASP A 137 10.01 10.25 5.53
C ASP A 137 10.38 9.57 6.85
N LEU A 138 10.98 8.38 6.73
CA LEU A 138 11.52 7.67 7.87
C LEU A 138 12.87 8.26 8.27
N LEU A 139 13.63 8.76 7.30
CA LEU A 139 14.95 9.35 7.54
C LEU A 139 14.87 10.88 7.54
N GLN A 140 15.65 11.51 8.42
CA GLN A 140 15.92 12.95 8.44
C GLN A 140 17.41 13.24 8.22
N GLY A 141 17.71 14.43 7.74
CA GLY A 141 19.06 14.97 7.61
C GLY A 141 19.11 16.05 6.54
N ASP A 142 20.22 16.81 6.50
CA ASP A 142 20.47 17.91 5.55
C ASP A 142 20.73 17.42 4.11
N GLY A 143 20.70 16.10 3.89
CA GLY A 143 20.78 15.52 2.56
C GLY A 143 19.50 15.81 1.78
N PRO A 144 19.59 16.05 0.46
CA PRO A 144 18.40 16.25 -0.33
C PRO A 144 17.58 14.95 -0.42
N HIS A 145 16.25 15.09 -0.34
CA HIS A 145 15.29 13.98 -0.37
C HIS A 145 14.37 14.14 -1.57
N LEU A 146 14.06 13.03 -2.23
CA LEU A 146 13.13 13.04 -3.36
C LEU A 146 11.75 13.54 -2.88
N GLN A 147 11.26 14.62 -3.48
CA GLN A 147 9.94 15.19 -3.21
C GLN A 147 8.99 14.84 -4.35
N LEU A 148 8.22 13.77 -4.19
CA LEU A 148 7.12 13.46 -5.10
C LEU A 148 5.90 14.30 -4.69
N GLY A 149 5.59 15.32 -5.49
CA GLY A 149 4.46 16.22 -5.25
C GLY A 149 3.08 15.63 -5.60
N ASN A 150 2.03 16.32 -5.17
CA ASN A 150 0.62 15.99 -5.45
C ASN A 150 0.23 16.10 -6.95
N ASP A 151 1.13 16.62 -7.78
CA ASP A 151 0.90 16.74 -9.23
C ASP A 151 1.09 15.40 -9.97
N ALA A 152 1.61 14.38 -9.28
CA ALA A 152 1.66 13.02 -9.79
C ALA A 152 0.22 12.50 -9.99
N PRO A 153 -0.09 11.87 -11.14
CA PRO A 153 -1.43 11.35 -11.36
C PRO A 153 -1.74 10.26 -10.33
N LEU A 154 -2.72 10.55 -9.47
CA LEU A 154 -3.29 9.59 -8.50
C LEU A 154 -3.81 8.32 -9.17
N ASN A 155 -4.17 8.41 -10.45
CA ASN A 155 -4.60 7.27 -11.26
C ASN A 155 -3.42 6.75 -12.09
N LEU A 156 -2.57 5.95 -11.46
CA LEU A 156 -1.60 5.14 -12.21
C LEU A 156 -2.34 4.03 -12.98
N GLY A 157 -1.82 3.70 -14.16
CA GLY A 157 -2.20 2.47 -14.85
C GLY A 157 -1.82 1.23 -14.04
N PRO A 158 -2.20 0.02 -14.49
CA PRO A 158 -1.74 -1.20 -13.83
C PRO A 158 -0.21 -1.23 -13.80
N LEU A 159 0.37 -1.60 -12.66
CA LEU A 159 1.82 -1.72 -12.54
C LEU A 159 2.36 -2.71 -13.57
N ARG A 160 3.48 -2.36 -14.20
CA ARG A 160 4.17 -3.22 -15.18
C ARG A 160 4.59 -4.56 -14.58
N THR A 161 4.83 -4.59 -13.27
CA THR A 161 5.14 -5.80 -12.50
C THR A 161 4.29 -5.84 -11.23
N THR A 162 3.96 -7.04 -10.76
CA THR A 162 3.23 -7.27 -9.49
C THR A 162 4.09 -8.09 -8.53
N PRO A 163 5.13 -7.48 -7.95
CA PRO A 163 6.05 -8.20 -7.07
C PRO A 163 5.40 -8.57 -5.74
N TRP A 164 5.72 -9.76 -5.23
CA TRP A 164 5.23 -10.23 -3.93
C TRP A 164 5.92 -9.55 -2.72
N LYS A 165 7.17 -9.11 -2.91
CA LYS A 165 7.95 -8.46 -1.84
C LYS A 165 7.55 -6.99 -1.74
N VAL A 166 7.22 -6.54 -0.52
CA VAL A 166 6.82 -5.15 -0.23
C VAL A 166 7.84 -4.12 -0.76
N GLY A 167 9.15 -4.37 -0.59
CA GLY A 167 10.20 -3.47 -1.10
C GLY A 167 10.15 -3.28 -2.62
N ARG A 168 10.09 -4.38 -3.37
CA ARG A 168 9.99 -4.32 -4.85
C ARG A 168 8.66 -3.73 -5.31
N TYR A 169 7.58 -3.92 -4.55
CA TYR A 169 6.29 -3.28 -4.83
C TYR A 169 6.36 -1.78 -4.64
N PHE A 170 6.98 -1.33 -3.54
CA PHE A 170 7.22 0.09 -3.27
C PHE A 170 8.11 0.73 -4.34
N GLU A 171 9.22 0.07 -4.74
CA GLU A 171 10.04 0.52 -5.86
C GLU A 171 9.22 0.64 -7.16
N ALA A 172 8.37 -0.34 -7.48
CA ALA A 172 7.51 -0.27 -8.66
C ALA A 172 6.52 0.91 -8.63
N LEU A 173 5.97 1.24 -7.45
CA LEU A 173 5.13 2.43 -7.28
C LEU A 173 5.92 3.71 -7.51
N VAL A 174 7.10 3.83 -6.91
CA VAL A 174 7.97 5.00 -7.06
C VAL A 174 8.43 5.17 -8.51
N ALA A 175 8.77 4.08 -9.19
CA ALA A 175 9.12 4.09 -10.61
C ALA A 175 7.98 4.68 -11.46
N GLU A 176 6.75 4.23 -11.26
CA GLU A 176 5.59 4.75 -11.99
C GLU A 176 5.30 6.21 -11.63
N LEU A 177 5.49 6.63 -10.37
CA LEU A 177 5.38 8.04 -9.99
C LEU A 177 6.44 8.92 -10.68
N LEU A 178 7.67 8.44 -10.80
CA LEU A 178 8.75 9.14 -11.52
C LEU A 178 8.48 9.20 -13.03
N ILE A 179 8.02 8.09 -13.64
CA ILE A 179 7.68 8.03 -15.08
C ILE A 179 6.57 9.03 -15.43
N ASN A 180 5.60 9.19 -14.54
CA ASN A 180 4.45 10.08 -14.75
C ASN A 180 4.65 11.47 -14.11
N SER A 181 5.85 11.77 -13.62
CA SER A 181 6.18 13.07 -13.05
C SER A 181 6.30 14.14 -14.14
N LYS A 182 5.90 15.37 -13.81
CA LYS A 182 6.20 16.57 -14.62
C LYS A 182 7.52 17.23 -14.24
N THR A 183 8.05 16.87 -13.07
CA THR A 183 9.26 17.47 -12.47
C THR A 183 10.50 16.62 -12.74
N TYR A 184 10.32 15.32 -12.92
CA TYR A 184 11.41 14.37 -13.03
C TYR A 184 11.32 13.58 -14.33
N VAL A 185 12.47 13.29 -14.93
CA VAL A 185 12.60 12.37 -16.06
C VAL A 185 13.40 11.16 -15.58
N LEU A 186 12.74 10.01 -15.47
CA LEU A 186 13.41 8.76 -15.11
C LEU A 186 14.36 8.32 -16.23
N CYS A 187 15.65 8.24 -15.93
CA CYS A 187 16.69 7.85 -16.88
C CYS A 187 17.05 6.37 -16.78
N ASP A 188 17.13 5.83 -15.57
CA ASP A 188 17.47 4.43 -15.31
C ASP A 188 16.80 3.96 -14.00
N SER A 189 16.54 2.66 -13.90
CA SER A 189 15.94 2.05 -12.70
C SER A 189 16.44 0.62 -12.51
N SER A 190 16.66 0.22 -11.26
CA SER A 190 17.21 -1.10 -10.90
C SER A 190 18.51 -1.44 -11.65
N ARG A 191 19.40 -0.44 -11.76
CA ARG A 191 20.65 -0.55 -12.53
C ARG A 191 21.66 -1.39 -11.77
N GLN A 192 21.86 -2.65 -12.20
CA GLN A 192 22.88 -3.52 -11.61
C GLN A 192 24.29 -2.98 -11.87
N ILE A 193 25.11 -2.99 -10.81
CA ILE A 193 26.53 -2.67 -10.86
C ILE A 193 27.31 -3.98 -10.79
N GLN A 194 28.07 -4.26 -11.85
CA GLN A 194 28.88 -5.46 -11.96
C GLN A 194 30.38 -5.13 -11.93
N LEU A 195 31.15 -5.92 -11.20
CA LEU A 195 32.61 -5.85 -11.16
C LEU A 195 33.15 -7.27 -11.28
N ALA A 196 34.06 -7.51 -12.24
CA ALA A 196 34.64 -8.83 -12.50
C ALA A 196 33.59 -9.97 -12.63
N GLY A 197 32.46 -9.68 -13.28
CA GLY A 197 31.37 -10.65 -13.48
C GLY A 197 30.49 -10.90 -12.26
N GLN A 198 30.69 -10.18 -11.16
CA GLN A 198 29.86 -10.27 -9.96
C GLN A 198 29.03 -8.99 -9.77
N THR A 199 27.75 -9.15 -9.42
CA THR A 199 26.91 -8.02 -9.01
C THR A 199 27.33 -7.55 -7.62
N ILE A 200 27.91 -6.36 -7.54
CA ILE A 200 28.37 -5.74 -6.29
C ILE A 200 27.35 -4.77 -5.69
N GLY A 201 26.31 -4.43 -6.44
CA GLY A 201 25.19 -3.60 -6.00
C GLY A 201 24.19 -3.32 -7.11
N GLU A 202 23.20 -2.51 -6.78
CA GLU A 202 22.13 -2.04 -7.66
C GLU A 202 21.91 -0.56 -7.31
N LEU A 203 21.66 0.28 -8.31
CA LEU A 203 21.21 1.66 -8.11
C LEU A 203 19.70 1.68 -8.38
N ASP A 204 18.91 2.12 -7.41
CA ASP A 204 17.45 2.01 -7.49
C ASP A 204 16.88 2.92 -8.57
N PHE A 205 17.19 4.22 -8.54
CA PHE A 205 16.74 5.19 -9.54
C PHE A 205 17.82 6.21 -9.92
N ILE A 206 17.86 6.52 -11.22
CA ILE A 206 18.58 7.66 -11.78
C ILE A 206 17.57 8.53 -12.52
N TYR A 207 17.46 9.80 -12.16
CA TYR A 207 16.56 10.75 -12.83
C TYR A 207 17.20 12.12 -13.01
N LEU A 208 16.67 12.89 -13.95
CA LEU A 208 16.91 14.33 -14.08
C LEU A 208 15.76 15.09 -13.43
N ASP A 209 16.06 16.20 -12.75
CA ASP A 209 15.06 17.19 -12.34
C ASP A 209 14.91 18.31 -13.39
N LEU A 210 14.16 19.36 -13.04
CA LEU A 210 13.91 20.50 -13.93
C LEU A 210 15.15 21.33 -14.24
N ASP A 211 16.18 21.27 -13.39
CA ASP A 211 17.46 21.95 -13.57
C ASP A 211 18.46 21.08 -14.35
N GLU A 212 17.99 19.96 -14.93
CA GLU A 212 18.79 18.94 -15.61
C GLU A 212 19.88 18.33 -14.70
N GLU A 213 19.67 18.34 -13.38
CA GLU A 213 20.61 17.74 -12.44
C GLU A 213 20.41 16.22 -12.35
N LEU A 214 21.44 15.45 -12.70
CA LEU A 214 21.37 13.99 -12.68
C LEU A 214 21.54 13.45 -11.25
N THR A 215 20.43 12.95 -10.72
CA THR A 215 20.33 12.49 -9.34
C THR A 215 20.25 10.97 -9.26
N HIS A 216 21.04 10.39 -8.34
CA HIS A 216 20.88 9.02 -7.89
C HIS A 216 20.02 9.00 -6.63
N CYS A 217 18.94 8.23 -6.63
CA CYS A 217 18.08 8.05 -5.48
C CYS A 217 18.03 6.58 -5.05
N GLU A 218 18.37 6.33 -3.79
CA GLU A 218 18.14 5.04 -3.14
C GLU A 218 16.77 5.05 -2.45
N THR A 219 15.96 4.03 -2.72
CA THR A 219 14.57 3.96 -2.30
C THR A 219 14.32 2.76 -1.42
N ALA A 220 13.63 2.97 -0.29
CA ALA A 220 13.27 1.86 0.58
C ALA A 220 11.98 2.09 1.36
N ILE A 221 11.29 1.00 1.65
CA ILE A 221 10.25 0.97 2.68
C ILE A 221 10.71 0.08 3.84
N LYS A 222 10.63 0.59 5.06
CA LYS A 222 11.11 -0.11 6.27
C LYS A 222 10.09 -0.11 7.39
N TYR A 223 10.10 -1.16 8.19
CA TYR A 223 9.26 -1.31 9.37
C TYR A 223 10.14 -1.78 10.52
N TYR A 224 10.15 -1.04 11.62
CA TYR A 224 10.92 -1.38 12.82
C TYR A 224 10.03 -1.28 14.05
N LEU A 225 10.29 -2.12 15.03
CA LEU A 225 9.61 -2.16 16.32
C LEU A 225 10.60 -1.63 17.36
N TYR A 226 10.17 -0.63 18.11
CA TYR A 226 10.91 -0.13 19.26
C TYR A 226 10.81 -1.14 20.41
N TYR A 227 11.95 -1.68 20.84
CA TYR A 227 12.07 -2.59 21.97
C TYR A 227 12.95 -1.95 23.07
N PRO A 228 12.36 -1.53 24.20
CA PRO A 228 13.07 -0.72 25.20
C PRO A 228 14.12 -1.52 26.00
N ASN A 229 13.97 -2.84 26.08
CA ASN A 229 14.88 -3.66 26.88
C ASN A 229 16.16 -4.00 26.09
N LEU A 230 17.22 -4.27 26.84
CA LEU A 230 18.44 -4.84 26.28
C LEU A 230 18.13 -6.16 25.57
N ASN A 231 18.78 -6.35 24.44
CA ASN A 231 18.60 -7.51 23.58
C ASN A 231 19.89 -7.79 22.81
N TRP A 232 19.98 -8.98 22.22
CA TRP A 232 21.19 -9.46 21.55
C TRP A 232 21.56 -8.69 20.27
N THR A 233 20.63 -7.94 19.68
CA THR A 233 20.89 -7.16 18.45
C THR A 233 21.69 -5.89 18.73
N GLY A 234 21.73 -5.44 20.00
CA GLY A 234 22.35 -4.17 20.40
C GLY A 234 21.57 -2.91 19.95
N SER A 235 20.45 -3.08 19.25
CA SER A 235 19.58 -1.99 18.78
C SER A 235 18.26 -1.99 19.54
N HIS A 236 17.67 -0.79 19.72
CA HIS A 236 16.30 -0.65 20.20
C HIS A 236 15.27 -0.59 19.08
N PHE A 237 15.68 -0.50 17.80
CA PHE A 237 14.79 -0.38 16.65
C PHE A 237 14.99 -1.58 15.72
N ILE A 238 14.21 -2.62 15.99
CA ILE A 238 14.43 -3.97 15.47
C ILE A 238 13.35 -4.32 14.46
N GLY A 239 13.73 -4.86 13.31
CA GLY A 239 12.78 -5.31 12.30
C GLY A 239 11.99 -6.54 12.76
N PRO A 240 10.91 -6.89 12.04
CA PRO A 240 10.19 -8.15 12.25
C PRO A 240 11.12 -9.37 12.15
N ASN A 241 12.16 -9.28 11.32
CA ASN A 241 13.34 -10.13 11.40
C ASN A 241 14.39 -9.43 12.28
N PRO A 242 14.77 -9.98 13.45
CA PRO A 242 15.67 -9.31 14.38
C PRO A 242 17.07 -8.99 13.85
N HIS A 243 17.53 -9.66 12.78
CA HIS A 243 18.78 -9.31 12.12
C HIS A 243 18.74 -7.98 11.35
N ASP A 244 17.54 -7.45 11.08
CA ASP A 244 17.35 -6.20 10.37
C ASP A 244 17.15 -5.06 11.38
N THR A 245 18.22 -4.37 11.78
CA THR A 245 18.13 -3.20 12.68
C THR A 245 18.13 -1.89 11.92
N PHE A 246 17.52 -0.84 12.50
CA PHE A 246 17.51 0.50 11.91
C PHE A 246 18.94 0.98 11.64
N GLU A 247 19.83 0.91 12.63
CA GLU A 247 21.19 1.42 12.56
C GLU A 247 22.01 0.68 11.48
N SER A 248 21.89 -0.65 11.39
CA SER A 248 22.60 -1.44 10.38
C SER A 248 22.15 -1.09 8.97
N LYS A 249 20.83 -0.97 8.74
CA LYS A 249 20.29 -0.63 7.42
C LYS A 249 20.57 0.81 7.02
N THR A 250 20.43 1.76 7.95
CA THR A 250 20.75 3.17 7.70
C THR A 250 22.24 3.35 7.42
N THR A 251 23.12 2.70 8.19
CA THR A 251 24.57 2.75 7.93
C THR A 251 24.88 2.19 6.54
N ARG A 252 24.36 1.01 6.19
CA ARG A 252 24.58 0.42 4.85
C ARG A 252 24.09 1.33 3.73
N LEU A 253 22.91 1.94 3.88
CA LEU A 253 22.36 2.87 2.89
C LEU A 253 23.31 4.05 2.67
N LEU A 254 23.74 4.71 3.75
CA LEU A 254 24.53 5.94 3.70
C LEU A 254 25.99 5.71 3.31
N THR A 255 26.64 4.66 3.82
CA THR A 255 28.08 4.45 3.65
C THR A 255 28.44 3.51 2.50
N HIS A 256 27.47 2.76 1.96
CA HIS A 256 27.72 1.80 0.89
C HIS A 256 26.85 2.02 -0.34
N GLN A 257 25.52 2.11 -0.19
CA GLN A 257 24.61 2.17 -1.34
C GLN A 257 24.67 3.55 -2.05
N LEU A 258 24.46 4.64 -1.32
CA LEU A 258 24.52 5.99 -1.90
C LEU A 258 25.87 6.29 -2.58
N PRO A 259 27.04 5.99 -1.97
CA PRO A 259 28.33 6.26 -2.60
C PRO A 259 28.61 5.38 -3.83
N LEU A 260 27.88 4.29 -4.06
CA LEU A 260 28.12 3.37 -5.16
C LEU A 260 28.07 4.09 -6.53
N SER A 261 27.15 5.05 -6.68
CA SER A 261 27.04 5.85 -7.90
C SER A 261 28.23 6.80 -8.11
N GLN A 262 28.97 7.20 -7.07
CA GLN A 262 30.19 8.01 -7.24
C GLN A 262 31.24 7.28 -8.08
N ARG A 263 31.36 5.97 -7.86
CA ARG A 263 32.38 5.15 -8.52
C ARG A 263 31.92 4.61 -9.87
N TYR A 264 30.65 4.20 -9.97
CA TYR A 264 30.16 3.43 -11.11
C TYR A 264 29.16 4.19 -11.99
N TYR A 265 28.76 5.41 -11.59
CA TYR A 265 27.90 6.29 -12.38
C TYR A 265 28.36 7.76 -12.25
N PRO A 266 29.58 8.10 -12.73
CA PRO A 266 30.23 9.38 -12.43
C PRO A 266 29.50 10.63 -12.94
N LYS A 267 28.53 10.47 -13.85
CA LYS A 267 27.66 11.55 -14.33
C LYS A 267 26.67 12.05 -13.26
N VAL A 268 26.42 11.24 -12.22
CA VAL A 268 25.54 11.62 -11.11
C VAL A 268 26.20 12.71 -10.29
N SER A 269 25.61 13.90 -10.28
CA SER A 269 26.04 15.03 -9.46
C SER A 269 25.44 14.96 -8.06
N LYS A 270 24.18 14.52 -7.93
CA LYS A 270 23.42 14.53 -6.67
C LYS A 270 23.04 13.13 -6.20
N ARG A 271 22.98 12.92 -4.88
CA ARG A 271 22.59 11.65 -4.26
C ARG A 271 21.56 11.90 -3.17
N GLU A 272 20.45 11.21 -3.26
CA GLU A 272 19.28 11.40 -2.40
C GLU A 272 18.75 10.05 -1.89
N THR A 273 17.90 10.12 -0.88
CA THR A 273 17.15 8.97 -0.39
C THR A 273 15.66 9.22 -0.50
N PHE A 274 14.89 8.15 -0.75
CA PHE A 274 13.44 8.13 -0.59
C PHE A 274 13.06 6.94 0.31
N VAL A 275 13.16 7.16 1.62
CA VAL A 275 12.92 6.10 2.61
C VAL A 275 11.64 6.38 3.38
N LYS A 276 10.61 5.57 3.13
CA LYS A 276 9.34 5.59 3.86
C LYS A 276 9.27 4.43 4.84
N GLY A 277 8.35 4.48 5.78
CA GLY A 277 8.22 3.41 6.75
C GLY A 277 7.43 3.76 7.98
N ILE A 278 7.34 2.81 8.90
CA ILE A 278 6.63 2.96 10.16
C ILE A 278 7.50 2.43 11.29
N ILE A 279 7.60 3.20 12.38
CA ILE A 279 8.12 2.71 13.65
C ILE A 279 6.97 2.32 14.54
N PHE A 280 6.96 1.08 15.02
CA PHE A 280 5.96 0.59 15.94
C PHE A 280 6.47 0.68 17.37
N TYR A 281 5.64 1.16 18.28
CA TYR A 281 5.95 1.28 19.70
C TYR A 281 5.10 0.32 20.53
N PRO A 282 5.59 -0.20 21.67
CA PRO A 282 4.75 -0.99 22.56
C PRO A 282 3.52 -0.17 22.96
N ALA A 283 2.36 -0.81 23.04
CA ALA A 283 1.08 -0.13 23.29
C ALA A 283 1.08 0.80 24.51
N ASP A 284 1.83 0.45 25.55
CA ASP A 284 1.90 1.21 26.82
C ASP A 284 3.16 2.08 26.93
N HIS A 285 3.83 2.38 25.81
CA HIS A 285 5.07 3.13 25.80
C HIS A 285 4.99 4.36 24.89
N ARG A 286 5.47 5.51 25.38
CA ARG A 286 5.53 6.77 24.61
C ARG A 286 6.68 6.86 23.59
N GLY A 287 7.41 5.76 23.38
CA GLY A 287 8.73 5.75 22.72
C GLY A 287 9.89 6.21 23.62
N PRO A 288 11.12 6.20 23.09
CA PRO A 288 12.32 6.56 23.85
C PRO A 288 12.42 8.07 24.10
N VAL A 289 13.23 8.45 25.09
CA VAL A 289 13.55 9.86 25.39
C VAL A 289 14.32 10.53 24.26
N ALA A 290 15.19 9.77 23.58
CA ALA A 290 15.93 10.21 22.40
C ALA A 290 15.75 9.19 21.28
N ILE A 291 15.58 9.69 20.06
CA ILE A 291 15.55 8.85 18.86
C ILE A 291 16.95 8.74 18.24
N PRO A 292 17.26 7.65 17.50
CA PRO A 292 18.55 7.48 16.85
C PRO A 292 18.85 8.59 15.85
N ALA A 293 20.14 8.78 15.56
CA ALA A 293 20.58 9.64 14.47
C ALA A 293 19.87 9.26 13.16
N TYR A 294 19.53 10.26 12.36
CA TYR A 294 18.81 10.12 11.09
C TYR A 294 17.37 9.59 11.16
N LEU A 295 16.80 9.17 12.30
CA LEU A 295 15.37 8.87 12.37
C LEU A 295 14.56 10.18 12.38
N ALA A 296 13.61 10.34 11.46
CA ALA A 296 12.83 11.57 11.35
C ALA A 296 11.96 11.82 12.59
N GLN A 297 11.92 13.03 13.16
CA GLN A 297 11.10 13.31 14.36
C GLN A 297 9.60 13.06 14.16
N ASN A 298 9.11 13.29 12.94
CA ASN A 298 7.71 13.12 12.55
C ASN A 298 7.43 11.79 11.82
N HIS A 299 8.33 10.80 11.90
CA HIS A 299 8.14 9.49 11.27
C HIS A 299 6.77 8.89 11.61
N GLN A 300 6.21 8.11 10.68
CA GLN A 300 4.94 7.43 10.90
C GLN A 300 5.04 6.45 12.07
N ARG A 301 4.05 6.48 12.98
CA ARG A 301 4.06 5.66 14.21
C ARG A 301 2.91 4.66 14.22
N GLY A 302 3.21 3.43 14.63
CA GLY A 302 2.22 2.40 14.92
C GLY A 302 2.41 1.80 16.31
N VAL A 303 1.61 0.79 16.62
CA VAL A 303 1.69 0.04 17.88
C VAL A 303 2.15 -1.39 17.60
N TRP A 304 2.92 -2.02 18.47
CA TRP A 304 3.14 -3.47 18.38
C TRP A 304 2.76 -4.19 19.66
N LEU A 305 2.42 -5.47 19.50
CA LEU A 305 2.01 -6.39 20.55
C LEU A 305 2.70 -7.74 20.32
N HIS A 306 3.04 -8.44 21.41
CA HIS A 306 3.25 -9.88 21.29
C HIS A 306 1.91 -10.59 21.07
N ALA A 307 1.94 -11.77 20.47
CA ALA A 307 0.75 -12.60 20.25
C ALA A 307 -0.07 -12.84 21.53
N ARG A 308 0.57 -13.01 22.69
CA ARG A 308 -0.12 -13.17 24.00
C ARG A 308 -0.94 -11.95 24.42
N GLU A 309 -0.64 -10.78 23.87
CA GLU A 309 -1.28 -9.50 24.21
C GLU A 309 -2.43 -9.16 23.25
N VAL A 310 -2.73 -10.01 22.26
CA VAL A 310 -3.75 -9.72 21.23
C VAL A 310 -5.16 -9.57 21.81
N HIS A 311 -5.46 -10.22 22.93
CA HIS A 311 -6.75 -10.08 23.64
C HIS A 311 -7.10 -8.62 23.96
N ARG A 312 -6.10 -7.72 24.05
CA ARG A 312 -6.32 -6.29 24.26
C ARG A 312 -7.10 -5.61 23.13
N LEU A 313 -7.19 -6.21 21.94
CA LEU A 313 -8.00 -5.68 20.84
C LEU A 313 -9.50 -5.70 21.14
N GLU A 314 -9.96 -6.59 22.03
CA GLU A 314 -11.36 -6.68 22.44
C GLU A 314 -11.85 -5.43 23.19
N LEU A 315 -10.93 -4.58 23.66
CA LEU A 315 -11.25 -3.28 24.25
C LEU A 315 -11.80 -2.27 23.22
N PHE A 316 -11.71 -2.57 21.93
CA PHE A 316 -12.19 -1.72 20.83
C PHE A 316 -13.47 -2.29 20.20
N GLU A 317 -14.51 -2.51 21.01
CA GLU A 317 -15.75 -3.24 20.66
C GLU A 317 -16.43 -2.78 19.35
N THR A 318 -16.42 -1.48 19.06
CA THR A 318 -17.09 -0.91 17.87
C THR A 318 -16.17 -0.74 16.66
N ASP A 319 -14.88 -1.00 16.83
CA ASP A 319 -13.90 -0.84 15.77
C ASP A 319 -13.79 -2.12 14.93
N ARG A 320 -13.05 -2.04 13.84
CA ARG A 320 -12.73 -3.19 12.98
C ARG A 320 -11.25 -3.29 12.78
N PHE A 321 -10.80 -4.50 12.45
CA PHE A 321 -9.41 -4.75 12.15
C PHE A 321 -9.28 -5.57 10.88
N CYS A 322 -8.20 -5.39 10.15
CA CYS A 322 -7.93 -6.22 8.97
C CYS A 322 -6.44 -6.50 8.83
N ILE A 323 -6.13 -7.70 8.35
CA ILE A 323 -4.75 -8.14 8.15
C ILE A 323 -4.27 -7.59 6.81
N CYS A 324 -3.17 -6.84 6.85
CA CYS A 324 -2.51 -6.36 5.64
C CYS A 324 -1.64 -7.48 5.08
N HIS A 325 -1.98 -7.97 3.89
CA HIS A 325 -1.21 -8.99 3.20
C HIS A 325 -0.13 -8.38 2.32
N LYS A 326 1.02 -9.05 2.18
CA LYS A 326 2.04 -8.64 1.21
C LYS A 326 1.49 -8.80 -0.21
N PRO A 327 1.83 -7.88 -1.14
CA PRO A 327 2.72 -6.74 -0.96
C PRO A 327 2.06 -5.47 -0.39
N HIS A 328 0.75 -5.46 -0.18
CA HIS A 328 -0.09 -4.33 0.25
C HIS A 328 0.03 -4.02 1.75
N TRP A 329 1.25 -3.69 2.19
CA TRP A 329 1.54 -3.19 3.54
C TRP A 329 1.57 -1.65 3.62
N LEU A 330 1.10 -0.97 2.57
CA LEU A 330 1.18 0.49 2.43
C LEU A 330 -0.13 1.14 2.84
N ALA A 331 -1.29 0.74 2.31
CA ALA A 331 -2.62 1.19 2.74
C ALA A 331 -3.47 0.02 3.29
N PRO A 332 -4.55 0.28 4.06
CA PRO A 332 -5.49 -0.76 4.44
C PRO A 332 -6.09 -1.46 3.20
N PRO A 333 -6.46 -2.75 3.28
CA PRO A 333 -7.18 -3.46 2.24
C PRO A 333 -8.41 -2.70 1.75
N ALA A 334 -8.50 -2.46 0.45
CA ALA A 334 -9.62 -1.76 -0.18
C ALA A 334 -10.96 -2.53 -0.14
N ASP A 335 -10.89 -3.85 0.04
CA ASP A 335 -12.05 -4.72 0.19
C ASP A 335 -12.51 -4.77 1.65
N GLU A 336 -13.53 -3.97 1.97
CA GLU A 336 -14.05 -3.84 3.33
C GLU A 336 -14.70 -5.13 3.86
N THR A 337 -14.96 -6.13 3.00
CA THR A 337 -15.50 -7.43 3.43
C THR A 337 -14.50 -8.27 4.23
N VAL A 338 -13.20 -7.92 4.19
CA VAL A 338 -12.14 -8.59 4.97
C VAL A 338 -11.97 -7.99 6.38
N TYR A 339 -12.77 -6.97 6.72
CA TYR A 339 -12.73 -6.31 8.01
C TYR A 339 -13.42 -7.18 9.06
N GLN A 340 -12.68 -7.48 10.12
CA GLN A 340 -13.06 -8.40 11.16
C GLN A 340 -13.39 -7.65 12.45
N ASP A 341 -14.35 -8.19 13.18
CA ASP A 341 -14.59 -7.83 14.57
C ASP A 341 -13.38 -8.21 15.45
N PRO A 342 -13.19 -7.53 16.60
CA PRO A 342 -12.03 -7.78 17.46
C PRO A 342 -11.87 -9.24 17.88
N SER A 343 -12.97 -9.90 18.25
CA SER A 343 -12.97 -11.30 18.69
C SER A 343 -12.53 -12.27 17.59
N ASP A 344 -12.97 -12.04 16.36
CA ASP A 344 -12.59 -12.87 15.21
C ASP A 344 -11.11 -12.73 14.91
N LEU A 345 -10.58 -11.51 14.97
CA LEU A 345 -9.16 -11.27 14.79
C LEU A 345 -8.32 -11.91 15.90
N VAL A 346 -8.75 -11.80 17.16
CA VAL A 346 -8.06 -12.44 18.30
C VAL A 346 -7.96 -13.95 18.08
N ASN A 347 -9.07 -14.58 17.70
CA ASN A 347 -9.11 -16.01 17.38
C ASN A 347 -8.19 -16.37 16.21
N PHE A 348 -8.22 -15.56 15.14
CA PHE A 348 -7.33 -15.73 14.00
C PHE A 348 -5.86 -15.68 14.42
N VAL A 349 -5.46 -14.65 15.18
CA VAL A 349 -4.07 -14.43 15.60
C VAL A 349 -3.59 -15.57 16.49
N ALA A 350 -4.44 -16.04 17.42
CA ALA A 350 -4.13 -17.17 18.28
C ALA A 350 -3.87 -18.45 17.49
N ASN A 351 -4.69 -18.72 16.46
CA ASN A 351 -4.47 -19.86 15.56
C ASN A 351 -3.26 -19.66 14.66
N HIS A 352 -3.06 -18.44 14.14
CA HIS A 352 -1.92 -18.11 13.29
C HIS A 352 -0.60 -18.42 13.97
N PHE A 353 -0.36 -17.91 15.19
CA PHE A 353 0.90 -18.11 15.89
C PHE A 353 1.11 -19.51 16.48
N ARG A 354 0.10 -20.39 16.41
CA ARG A 354 0.25 -21.82 16.72
C ARG A 354 1.08 -22.53 15.64
N ASP A 355 0.79 -22.25 14.37
CA ASP A 355 1.39 -22.96 13.23
C ASP A 355 2.37 -22.10 12.43
N LYS A 356 2.10 -20.79 12.36
CA LYS A 356 2.82 -19.80 11.56
C LYS A 356 3.45 -18.77 12.47
N HIS A 357 4.77 -18.69 12.45
CA HIS A 357 5.49 -17.77 13.34
C HIS A 357 5.93 -16.47 12.65
N HIS A 358 5.42 -16.19 11.45
CA HIS A 358 5.73 -14.92 10.82
C HIS A 358 4.84 -13.81 11.40
N PRO A 359 5.41 -12.62 11.64
CA PRO A 359 4.66 -11.46 12.10
C PRO A 359 3.49 -11.05 11.19
N LEU A 360 2.51 -10.35 11.77
CA LEU A 360 1.31 -9.83 11.11
C LEU A 360 1.27 -8.30 11.17
N MET A 361 0.96 -7.67 10.04
CA MET A 361 0.61 -6.24 9.95
C MET A 361 -0.92 -6.14 9.94
N ILE A 362 -1.47 -5.25 10.77
CA ILE A 362 -2.91 -5.10 10.94
C ILE A 362 -3.28 -3.61 10.90
N SER A 363 -4.32 -3.27 10.16
CA SER A 363 -4.95 -1.95 10.22
C SER A 363 -6.05 -1.94 11.27
N HIS A 364 -6.08 -0.89 12.11
CA HIS A 364 -7.16 -0.61 13.04
C HIS A 364 -8.06 0.45 12.42
N LEU A 365 -9.35 0.14 12.29
CA LEU A 365 -10.32 0.90 11.53
C LEU A 365 -11.47 1.33 12.44
N ARG A 366 -11.89 2.58 12.32
CA ARG A 366 -13.10 3.09 12.97
C ARG A 366 -14.05 3.63 11.93
N HIS A 367 -15.34 3.39 12.11
CA HIS A 367 -16.36 3.95 11.24
C HIS A 367 -16.60 5.42 11.63
N LEU A 368 -16.17 6.34 10.76
CA LEU A 368 -16.26 7.79 10.97
C LEU A 368 -16.91 8.44 9.75
N LYS A 369 -17.89 9.32 9.95
CA LYS A 369 -18.57 10.08 8.87
C LYS A 369 -19.10 9.20 7.72
N GLY A 370 -19.54 7.98 8.01
CA GLY A 370 -20.12 7.07 7.03
C GLY A 370 -19.10 6.24 6.23
N SER A 371 -17.82 6.24 6.62
CA SER A 371 -16.81 5.35 6.03
C SER A 371 -15.84 4.79 7.08
N TRP A 372 -15.25 3.63 6.79
CA TRP A 372 -14.16 3.09 7.58
C TRP A 372 -12.88 3.91 7.36
N THR A 373 -12.30 4.39 8.44
CA THR A 373 -11.07 5.19 8.42
C THR A 373 -10.01 4.52 9.29
N GLU A 374 -8.80 4.32 8.76
CA GLU A 374 -7.67 3.79 9.53
C GLU A 374 -7.33 4.76 10.68
N GLN A 375 -7.33 4.26 11.90
CA GLN A 375 -6.95 4.97 13.12
C GLN A 375 -5.48 4.72 13.49
N GLY A 376 -4.90 3.64 12.97
CA GLY A 376 -3.50 3.32 13.14
C GLY A 376 -3.17 1.92 12.66
N ARG A 377 -1.91 1.54 12.84
CA ARG A 377 -1.41 0.21 12.49
C ARG A 377 -0.87 -0.52 13.68
N LEU A 378 -1.08 -1.83 13.65
CA LEU A 378 -0.50 -2.76 14.58
C LEU A 378 0.47 -3.69 13.89
N PHE A 379 1.53 -4.03 14.61
CA PHE A 379 2.38 -5.17 14.31
C PHE A 379 2.22 -6.22 15.41
N ILE A 380 1.84 -7.44 15.05
CA ILE A 380 1.81 -8.55 16.01
C ILE A 380 3.00 -9.48 15.71
N VAL A 381 3.79 -9.75 16.75
CA VAL A 381 4.97 -10.62 16.68
C VAL A 381 4.82 -11.85 17.58
N PRO A 382 5.55 -12.94 17.31
CA PRO A 382 5.61 -14.09 18.22
C PRO A 382 6.07 -13.70 19.62
N ASN A 383 5.65 -14.48 20.63
CA ASN A 383 5.99 -14.23 22.04
C ASN A 383 7.48 -14.27 22.36
N TYR A 384 8.30 -14.90 21.50
CA TYR A 384 9.74 -15.01 21.66
C TYR A 384 10.51 -13.84 21.03
N TRP A 385 9.89 -13.05 20.15
CA TRP A 385 10.53 -11.90 19.53
C TRP A 385 10.95 -10.88 20.61
N PRO A 386 12.13 -10.21 20.52
CA PRO A 386 13.11 -10.24 19.42
C PRO A 386 14.18 -11.33 19.54
N ASN A 387 14.07 -12.22 20.53
CA ASN A 387 15.07 -13.27 20.73
C ASN A 387 14.94 -14.37 19.66
N PRO A 388 16.02 -15.12 19.40
CA PRO A 388 15.91 -16.37 18.67
C PRO A 388 14.93 -17.29 19.41
N ARG A 389 14.33 -18.25 18.69
CA ARG A 389 13.55 -19.25 19.40
C ARG A 389 14.45 -19.98 20.39
N PRO A 390 13.97 -20.27 21.61
CA PRO A 390 14.58 -21.32 22.41
C PRO A 390 14.62 -22.59 21.56
N GLU A 391 15.79 -23.22 21.46
CA GLU A 391 15.96 -24.52 20.78
C GLU A 391 15.07 -25.60 21.39
#